data_AF-A0A5R9DRK3-F1
#
_entry.id   AF-A0A5R9DRK3-F1
#
_cell.length_a   1.000
_cell.length_b   1.000
_cell.length_c   1.000
_cell.angle_alpha   90.00
_cell.angle_beta   90.00
_cell.angle_gamma   90.00
#
_symmetry.space_group_name_H-M   'P 1'
#
loop_
_entity.id
_entity.type
_entity.pdbx_description
1 polymer ?
#
loop_
_entity_poly.entity_id
_entity_poly.type
_entity_poly.pdbx_seq_one_letter_code
_entity_poly.pdbx_strand_id
1 'polypeptide(L)' 'MLVTTKTYTRRSVMSYTHLTIEERSKIEILYQEGYKINRIAQLIGRHRST' A
#
# COMPACT_ATOMS: atom_id res chain seq x y z
N MET A 1 -43.85 7.83 -14.55
CA MET A 1 -42.43 8.21 -14.76
C MET A 1 -41.58 7.18 -14.02
N LEU A 2 -40.86 6.32 -14.74
CA LEU A 2 -39.98 5.32 -14.11
C LEU A 2 -38.64 5.99 -13.83
N VAL A 3 -38.35 6.26 -12.56
CA VAL A 3 -37.07 6.89 -12.15
C VAL A 3 -36.04 5.77 -11.96
N THR A 4 -35.23 5.52 -12.98
CA THR A 4 -34.15 4.53 -12.91
C THR A 4 -32.90 5.17 -12.29
N THR A 5 -32.66 4.94 -11.00
CA THR A 5 -31.42 5.37 -10.35
C THR A 5 -30.29 4.39 -10.67
N LYS A 6 -29.26 4.85 -11.37
CA LYS A 6 -28.06 4.05 -11.65
C LYS A 6 -27.13 4.09 -10.44
N THR A 7 -26.90 2.94 -9.81
CA THR A 7 -25.90 2.76 -8.76
C THR A 7 -24.54 2.52 -9.41
N TYR A 8 -23.62 3.47 -9.25
CA TYR A 8 -22.24 3.34 -9.73
C TYR A 8 -21.42 2.62 -8.65
N THR A 9 -21.14 1.32 -8.83
CA THR A 9 -20.18 0.61 -8.00
C THR A 9 -18.78 1.10 -8.38
N ARG A 10 -18.22 1.99 -7.56
CA ARG A 10 -16.80 2.36 -7.63
C ARG A 10 -15.98 1.12 -7.29
N ARG A 11 -15.61 0.31 -8.30
CA ARG A 11 -14.57 -0.72 -8.16
C ARG A 11 -13.27 0.01 -7.80
N SER A 12 -12.97 0.15 -6.51
CA SER A 12 -11.59 0.33 -6.09
C SER A 12 -10.88 -0.97 -6.47
N VAL A 13 -10.05 -0.92 -7.50
CA VAL A 13 -9.11 -2.00 -7.80
C VAL A 13 -8.18 -2.06 -6.59
N MET A 14 -8.51 -2.90 -5.62
CA MET A 14 -7.69 -3.12 -4.45
C MET A 14 -6.55 -4.03 -4.92
N SER A 15 -5.51 -3.44 -5.50
CA SER A 15 -4.31 -4.17 -5.90
C SER A 15 -3.58 -4.58 -4.62
N TYR A 16 -3.82 -5.80 -4.14
CA TYR A 16 -2.98 -6.40 -3.10
C TYR A 16 -1.62 -6.68 -3.71
N THR A 17 -0.79 -5.64 -3.79
CA THR A 17 0.59 -5.73 -4.21
C THR A 17 1.40 -6.21 -3.03
N HIS A 18 1.83 -7.47 -3.07
CA HIS A 18 2.84 -7.97 -2.16
C HIS A 18 4.13 -7.15 -2.30
N LEU A 19 4.96 -7.14 -1.25
CA LEU A 19 6.27 -6.53 -1.33
C LEU A 19 7.13 -7.32 -2.33
N THR A 20 7.74 -6.64 -3.28
CA THR A 20 8.74 -7.24 -4.15
C THR A 20 9.98 -7.63 -3.36
N ILE A 21 10.82 -8.49 -3.93
CA ILE A 21 12.10 -8.88 -3.30
C ILE A 21 12.97 -7.63 -3.04
N GLU A 22 12.97 -6.67 -3.95
CA GLU A 22 13.70 -5.41 -3.81
C GLU A 22 13.15 -4.55 -2.66
N GLU A 23 11.82 -4.42 -2.55
CA GLU A 23 11.20 -3.70 -1.43
C GLU A 23 11.53 -4.34 -0.09
N ARG A 24 11.50 -5.69 -0.03
CA ARG A 24 11.87 -6.43 1.19
C ARG A 24 13.34 -6.21 1.57
N SER A 25 14.25 -6.26 0.60
CA SER A 25 15.68 -6.01 0.84
C SER A 25 15.91 -4.57 1.33
N LYS A 26 15.20 -3.58 0.75
CA LYS A 26 15.29 -2.18 1.18
C LYS A 26 14.78 -1.98 2.61
N ILE A 27 13.68 -2.64 3.00
CA ILE A 27 13.18 -2.63 4.39
C ILE A 27 14.25 -3.15 5.35
N GLU A 28 14.89 -4.27 5.00
CA GLU A 28 15.88 -4.93 5.86
C GLU A 28 17.11 -4.03 6.12
N ILE A 29 17.65 -3.40 5.06
CA ILE A 29 18.77 -2.46 5.18
C ILE A 29 18.38 -1.27 6.07
N LEU A 30 17.24 -0.63 5.80
CA LEU A 30 16.79 0.54 6.57
C LEU A 30 16.49 0.18 8.04
N TYR A 31 15.99 -1.02 8.29
CA TYR A 31 15.76 -1.49 9.64
C TYR A 31 17.07 -1.72 10.40
N GLN A 32 18.08 -2.31 9.74
CA GLN A 32 19.43 -2.48 10.31
C GLN A 32 20.12 -1.14 10.58
N GLU A 33 19.87 -0.10 9.77
CA GLU A 33 20.33 1.27 10.02
C GLU A 33 19.63 1.96 11.20
N GLY A 34 18.61 1.32 11.80
CA GLY A 34 17.91 1.82 12.98
C GLY A 34 16.73 2.75 12.67
N TYR A 35 16.26 2.80 11.42
CA TYR A 35 15.08 3.59 11.08
C TYR A 35 13.81 2.99 11.70
N LYS A 36 12.92 3.88 12.18
CA LYS A 36 11.59 3.48 12.67
C LYS A 36 10.72 2.99 11.52
N ILE A 37 9.90 1.97 11.77
CA ILE A 37 8.99 1.36 10.78
C ILE A 37 8.12 2.40 10.06
N ASN A 38 7.57 3.39 10.79
CA ASN A 38 6.79 4.47 10.17
C ASN A 38 7.58 5.27 9.12
N ARG A 39 8.87 5.52 9.37
CA ARG A 39 9.77 6.22 8.46
C ARG A 39 10.09 5.35 7.24
N ILE A 40 10.33 4.06 7.46
CA ILE A 40 10.57 3.08 6.39
C ILE A 40 9.37 2.99 5.45
N ALA A 41 8.15 2.87 6.00
CA ALA A 41 6.91 2.84 5.23
C ALA A 41 6.74 4.10 4.36
N GLN A 42 7.03 5.29 4.90
CA GLN A 42 7.03 6.55 4.15
C GLN A 42 8.07 6.56 3.02
N LEU A 43 9.28 6.07 3.27
CA LEU A 43 10.37 6.03 2.28
C LEU A 43 10.10 5.06 1.12
N ILE A 44 9.34 4.00 1.36
CA ILE A 44 8.97 3.00 0.35
C ILE A 44 7.61 3.31 -0.29
N GLY A 45 6.88 4.30 0.23
CA GLY A 45 5.55 4.67 -0.26
C GLY A 45 4.49 3.61 0.04
N ARG A 46 4.66 2.85 1.12
CA ARG A 46 3.77 1.77 1.56
C ARG A 46 3.04 2.13 2.85
N HIS A 47 1.94 1.44 3.11
CA HIS A 47 1.27 1.57 4.39
C HIS A 47 2.06 0.82 5.47
N ARG A 48 2.08 1.34 6.70
CA ARG A 48 2.85 0.75 7.82
C ARG A 48 2.44 -0.67 8.22
N SER A 49 1.27 -1.12 7.77
CA SER A 49 0.73 -2.45 8.06
C SER A 49 0.86 -3.43 6.88
N THR A 50 1.48 -2.97 5.78
CA THR A 50 1.91 -3.83 4.67
C THR A 50 3.15 -4.61 5.10
#